data_AF-A0A672UQJ9-F1
#
_entry.id   AF-A0A672UQJ9-F1
#
_cell.length_a   1.000
_cell.length_b   1.000
_cell.length_c   1.000
_cell.angle_alpha   90.00
_cell.angle_beta   90.00
_cell.angle_gamma   90.00
#
_symmetry.space_group_name_H-M   'P 1'
#
loop_
_entity.id
_entity.type
_entity.pdbx_description
1 polymer ?
#
loop_
_entity_poly.entity_id
_entity_poly.type
_entity_poly.pdbx_seq_one_letter_code
_entity_poly.pdbx_strand_id
1 'polypeptide(L)'
;METAVTRLETMFQKAESDLDYIQHRLQFEILKSLPDDLAPEENPVALLEELSVVKSRYKMLCTQLKKVFIEQRESMKRIRAALENTMKIVRVLQEHAGLECLPLSAEQAAAQQLTCQTVEEMELLVEEPSYSGSTGPGSAEGKC
;
A
#
# COMPACT_ATOMS: atom_id res chain seq x y z
N MET A 1 3.04 52.72 -36.44
CA MET A 1 2.91 51.27 -36.17
C MET A 1 4.29 50.62 -36.10
N GLU A 2 5.14 50.81 -37.11
CA GLU A 2 6.50 50.25 -37.19
C GLU A 2 7.37 50.52 -35.96
N THR A 3 7.43 51.76 -35.46
CA THR A 3 8.21 52.10 -34.24
C THR A 3 7.81 51.30 -33.00
N ALA A 4 6.52 51.01 -32.84
CA ALA A 4 6.04 50.21 -31.71
C ALA A 4 6.41 48.73 -31.87
N VAL A 5 6.39 48.22 -33.11
CA VAL A 5 6.81 46.86 -33.44
C VAL A 5 8.31 46.69 -33.21
N THR A 6 9.15 47.62 -33.71
CA THR A 6 10.59 47.60 -33.47
C THR A 6 10.90 47.66 -31.97
N ARG A 7 10.20 48.50 -31.20
CA ARG A 7 10.36 48.55 -29.74
C ARG A 7 9.99 47.22 -29.09
N LEU A 8 8.90 46.60 -29.50
CA LEU A 8 8.48 45.31 -28.97
C LEU A 8 9.49 44.20 -29.31
N GLU A 9 10.01 44.19 -30.54
CA GLU A 9 11.05 43.26 -30.99
C GLU A 9 12.33 43.40 -30.14
N THR A 10 12.78 44.64 -29.88
CA THR A 10 13.93 44.86 -28.99
C THR A 10 13.68 44.39 -27.56
N MET A 11 12.46 44.50 -27.05
CA MET A 11 12.11 43.97 -25.73
C MET A 11 12.16 42.44 -25.71
N PHE A 12 11.71 41.77 -26.77
CA PHE A 12 11.80 40.32 -26.89
C PHE A 12 13.25 39.85 -27.00
N GLN A 13 14.05 40.47 -27.86
CA GLN A 13 15.48 40.15 -27.99
C GLN A 13 16.22 40.32 -26.66
N LYS A 14 15.92 41.39 -25.92
CA LYS A 14 16.48 41.60 -24.58
C LYS A 14 16.04 40.50 -23.62
N ALA A 15 14.74 40.20 -23.57
CA ALA A 15 14.20 39.17 -22.69
C ALA A 15 14.80 37.78 -22.98
N GLU A 16 14.99 37.44 -24.25
CA GLU A 16 15.65 36.20 -24.67
C GLU A 16 17.11 36.17 -24.19
N SER A 17 17.87 37.25 -24.43
CA SER A 17 19.27 37.34 -23.97
C SER A 17 19.40 37.32 -22.44
N ASP A 18 18.44 37.91 -21.71
CA ASP A 18 18.41 37.88 -20.24
C ASP A 18 18.15 36.45 -19.73
N LEU A 19 17.26 35.69 -20.39
CA LEU A 19 16.99 34.28 -20.06
C LEU A 19 18.21 33.40 -20.33
N ASP A 20 18.88 33.59 -21.47
CA ASP A 20 20.11 32.88 -21.80
C ASP A 20 21.21 33.14 -20.76
N TYR A 21 21.37 34.40 -20.34
CA TYR A 21 22.32 34.77 -19.29
C TYR A 21 22.00 34.07 -17.95
N ILE A 22 20.72 34.06 -17.55
CA ILE A 22 20.28 33.38 -16.33
C ILE A 22 20.57 31.88 -16.43
N GLN A 23 20.24 31.24 -17.55
CA GLN A 23 20.48 29.81 -17.77
C GLN A 23 21.97 29.48 -17.65
N HIS A 24 22.84 30.23 -18.32
CA HIS A 24 24.28 30.00 -18.27
C HIS A 24 24.87 30.22 -16.88
N ARG A 25 24.41 31.26 -16.16
CA ARG A 25 24.86 31.50 -14.78
C ARG A 25 24.48 30.35 -13.86
N LEU A 26 23.24 29.86 -13.95
CA LEU A 26 22.77 28.72 -13.15
C LEU A 26 23.55 27.44 -13.49
N GLN A 27 23.76 27.15 -14.76
CA GLN A 27 24.55 25.98 -15.18
C GLN A 27 25.97 26.03 -14.60
N PHE A 28 26.63 27.19 -14.68
CA PHE A 28 27.96 27.39 -14.12
C PHE A 28 27.98 27.21 -12.59
N GLU A 29 27.01 27.78 -11.88
CA GLU A 29 26.89 27.63 -10.42
C GLU A 29 26.68 26.17 -10.01
N ILE A 30 25.79 25.43 -10.71
CA ILE A 30 25.54 24.00 -10.46
C ILE A 30 26.81 23.18 -10.67
N LEU A 31 27.48 23.35 -11.81
CA LEU A 31 28.73 22.64 -12.14
C LEU A 31 29.84 22.93 -11.13
N LYS A 32 29.94 24.18 -10.67
CA LYS A 32 30.94 24.61 -9.67
C LYS A 32 30.62 24.08 -8.27
N SER A 33 29.35 23.94 -7.94
CA SER A 33 28.91 23.46 -6.63
C SER A 33 29.12 21.96 -6.42
N LEU A 34 29.36 21.21 -7.50
CA LEU A 34 29.64 19.78 -7.44
C LEU A 34 31.06 19.53 -6.89
N PRO A 35 31.22 18.92 -5.71
CA PRO A 35 32.53 18.55 -5.19
C PRO A 35 33.09 17.38 -5.99
N ASP A 36 34.40 17.39 -6.27
CA ASP A 36 35.10 16.34 -7.03
C ASP A 36 35.00 14.92 -6.42
N ASP A 37 34.53 14.80 -5.18
CA ASP A 37 34.58 13.57 -4.37
C ASP A 37 33.22 13.20 -3.72
N LEU A 38 32.10 13.73 -4.22
CA LEU A 38 30.79 13.28 -3.73
C LEU A 38 30.42 11.91 -4.30
N ALA A 39 30.08 10.99 -3.40
CA ALA A 39 29.24 9.83 -3.71
C ALA A 39 28.09 10.27 -4.63
N PRO A 40 27.73 9.46 -5.64
CA PRO A 40 26.88 9.88 -6.74
C PRO A 40 25.67 10.62 -6.20
N GLU A 41 25.64 11.92 -6.47
CA GLU A 41 24.59 12.84 -6.07
C GLU A 41 23.24 12.17 -6.38
N GLU A 42 22.36 12.11 -5.38
CA GLU A 42 21.09 11.38 -5.48
C GLU A 42 20.25 11.95 -6.62
N ASN A 43 20.34 11.34 -7.80
CA ASN A 43 19.62 11.79 -8.99
C ASN A 43 18.11 11.70 -8.71
N PRO A 44 17.39 12.85 -8.66
CA PRO A 44 15.98 12.85 -8.31
C PRO A 44 15.13 12.06 -9.33
N VAL A 45 15.56 11.98 -10.59
CA VAL A 45 14.88 11.18 -11.62
C VAL A 45 15.01 9.69 -11.29
N ALA A 46 16.23 9.23 -10.96
CA ALA A 46 16.47 7.83 -10.59
C ALA A 46 15.72 7.46 -9.30
N LEU A 47 15.72 8.34 -8.29
CA LEU A 47 14.96 8.14 -7.06
C LEU A 47 13.45 8.00 -7.31
N LEU A 48 12.88 8.79 -8.23
CA LEU A 48 11.46 8.69 -8.58
C LEU A 48 11.14 7.35 -9.26
N GLU A 49 12.02 6.85 -10.12
CA GLU A 49 11.89 5.54 -10.75
C GLU A 49 11.95 4.41 -9.71
N GLU A 50 12.94 4.44 -8.81
CA GLU A 50 13.06 3.47 -7.72
C GLU A 50 11.84 3.48 -6.80
N LEU A 51 11.36 4.67 -6.43
CA LEU A 51 10.16 4.82 -5.60
C LEU A 51 8.93 4.20 -6.29
N SER A 52 8.79 4.38 -7.60
CA SER A 52 7.73 3.76 -8.39
C SER A 52 7.79 2.23 -8.33
N VAL A 53 9.00 1.66 -8.49
CA VAL A 53 9.23 0.21 -8.37
C VAL A 53 8.85 -0.28 -6.98
N VAL A 54 9.35 0.36 -5.91
CA VAL A 54 9.05 -0.01 -4.52
C VAL A 54 7.55 0.06 -4.24
N LYS A 55 6.88 1.13 -4.69
CA LYS A 55 5.43 1.32 -4.55
C LYS A 55 4.63 0.20 -5.24
N SER A 56 5.04 -0.20 -6.44
CA SER A 56 4.39 -1.30 -7.16
C SER A 56 4.56 -2.64 -6.45
N ARG A 57 5.77 -2.93 -5.96
CA ARG A 57 6.07 -4.15 -5.21
C ARG A 57 5.28 -4.22 -3.91
N TYR A 58 5.18 -3.09 -3.19
CA TYR A 58 4.37 -3.00 -1.97
C TYR A 58 2.90 -3.32 -2.25
N LYS A 59 2.29 -2.69 -3.27
CA LYS A 59 0.89 -2.96 -3.65
C LYS A 59 0.65 -4.43 -4.00
N MET A 60 1.57 -5.04 -4.76
CA MET A 60 1.50 -6.46 -5.08
C MET A 60 1.55 -7.31 -3.82
N LEU A 61 2.49 -7.03 -2.90
CA LEU A 61 2.64 -7.77 -1.65
C LEU A 61 1.39 -7.65 -0.77
N CYS A 62 0.82 -6.45 -0.63
CA CYS A 62 -0.44 -6.23 0.08
C CYS A 62 -1.59 -7.06 -0.50
N THR A 63 -1.68 -7.14 -1.84
CA THR A 63 -2.71 -7.94 -2.52
C THR A 63 -2.53 -9.42 -2.25
N GLN A 64 -1.28 -9.92 -2.33
CA GLN A 64 -0.97 -11.31 -2.02
C GLN A 64 -1.28 -11.65 -0.57
N LEU A 65 -0.90 -10.78 0.37
CA LEU A 65 -1.17 -10.96 1.79
C LEU A 65 -2.68 -11.02 2.08
N LYS A 66 -3.47 -10.10 1.50
CA LYS A 66 -4.94 -10.12 1.61
C LYS A 66 -5.53 -11.43 1.11
N LYS A 67 -5.05 -11.94 -0.03
CA LYS A 67 -5.49 -13.22 -0.59
C LYS A 67 -5.17 -14.39 0.36
N VAL A 68 -3.92 -14.49 0.81
CA VAL A 68 -3.48 -15.55 1.74
C VAL A 68 -4.30 -15.52 3.03
N PHE A 69 -4.53 -14.33 3.59
CA PHE A 69 -5.34 -14.16 4.79
C PHE A 69 -6.78 -14.67 4.61
N ILE A 70 -7.43 -14.32 3.51
CA ILE A 70 -8.78 -14.80 3.18
C ILE A 70 -8.79 -16.32 3.05
N GLU A 71 -7.85 -16.88 2.30
CA GLU A 71 -7.74 -18.34 2.10
C GLU A 71 -7.48 -19.09 3.41
N GLN A 72 -6.59 -18.56 4.25
CA GLN A 72 -6.30 -19.14 5.57
C GLN A 72 -7.54 -19.11 6.47
N ARG A 73 -8.26 -18.00 6.50
CA ARG A 73 -9.51 -17.86 7.25
C ARG A 73 -10.56 -18.86 6.80
N GLU A 74 -10.77 -18.98 5.49
CA GLU A 74 -11.73 -19.90 4.91
C GLU A 74 -11.32 -21.37 5.13
N SER A 75 -10.02 -21.67 5.06
CA SER A 75 -9.47 -22.98 5.38
C SER A 75 -9.74 -23.35 6.84
N MET A 76 -9.38 -22.47 7.79
CA MET A 76 -9.63 -22.70 9.22
C MET A 76 -11.13 -22.85 9.52
N LYS A 77 -11.99 -22.05 8.89
CA LYS A 77 -13.45 -22.19 9.02
C LYS A 77 -13.92 -23.57 8.54
N ARG A 78 -13.42 -24.06 7.41
CA ARG A 78 -13.74 -25.40 6.89
C ARG A 78 -13.24 -26.51 7.80
N ILE A 79 -12.01 -26.42 8.30
CA ILE A 79 -11.43 -27.39 9.24
C ILE A 79 -12.30 -27.49 10.50
N ARG A 80 -12.67 -26.35 11.08
CA ARG A 80 -13.56 -26.33 12.25
C ARG A 80 -14.90 -27.00 11.99
N ALA A 81 -15.56 -26.66 10.88
CA ALA A 81 -16.84 -27.26 10.53
C ALA A 81 -16.75 -28.78 10.32
N ALA A 82 -15.69 -29.25 9.65
CA ALA A 82 -15.44 -30.67 9.44
C ALA A 82 -15.18 -31.41 10.77
N LEU A 83 -14.41 -30.79 11.66
CA LEU A 83 -14.11 -31.34 12.98
C LEU A 83 -15.36 -31.43 13.85
N GLU A 84 -16.18 -30.38 13.88
CA GLU A 84 -17.45 -30.36 14.62
C GLU A 84 -18.42 -31.44 14.10
N ASN A 85 -18.53 -31.58 12.77
CA ASN A 85 -19.37 -32.61 12.17
C ASN A 85 -18.88 -34.02 12.51
N THR A 86 -17.58 -34.26 12.39
CA THR A 86 -16.96 -35.55 12.75
C THR A 86 -17.20 -35.88 14.21
N MET A 87 -17.05 -34.91 15.12
CA MET A 87 -17.33 -35.11 16.55
C MET A 87 -18.79 -35.46 16.83
N LYS A 88 -19.74 -34.84 16.12
CA LYS A 88 -21.16 -35.18 16.24
C LYS A 88 -21.41 -36.62 15.80
N ILE A 89 -20.83 -37.03 14.66
CA ILE A 89 -20.96 -38.40 14.14
C ILE A 89 -20.36 -39.41 15.12
N VAL A 90 -19.15 -39.17 15.63
CA VAL A 90 -18.49 -40.05 16.60
C VAL A 90 -19.33 -40.23 17.86
N ARG A 91 -19.90 -39.14 18.40
CA ARG A 91 -20.80 -39.21 19.57
C ARG A 91 -22.03 -40.08 19.31
N VAL A 92 -22.71 -39.88 18.17
CA VAL A 92 -23.88 -40.69 17.79
C VAL A 92 -23.51 -42.19 17.67
N LEU A 93 -22.36 -42.51 17.11
CA LEU A 93 -21.90 -43.90 16.99
C LEU A 93 -21.54 -44.51 18.35
N GLN A 94 -20.91 -43.75 19.24
CA GLN A 94 -20.60 -44.20 20.61
C GLN A 94 -21.86 -44.49 21.41
N GLU A 95 -22.85 -43.58 21.35
CA GLU A 95 -24.17 -43.76 21.96
C GLU A 95 -24.86 -45.03 21.46
N HIS A 96 -24.85 -45.27 20.14
CA HIS A 96 -25.46 -46.47 19.58
C HIS A 96 -24.73 -47.76 20.00
N ALA A 97 -23.39 -47.73 20.11
CA ALA A 97 -22.59 -48.88 20.50
C ALA A 97 -22.62 -49.19 22.00
N GLY A 98 -23.30 -48.38 22.82
CA GLY A 98 -23.35 -48.55 24.27
C GLY A 98 -22.00 -48.31 24.97
N LEU A 99 -21.09 -47.58 24.33
CA LEU A 99 -19.83 -47.15 24.91
C LEU A 99 -20.10 -45.91 25.77
N GLU A 100 -19.74 -45.93 27.05
CA GLU A 100 -19.79 -44.72 27.88
C GLU A 100 -18.93 -43.63 27.24
N CYS A 101 -19.51 -42.43 27.06
CA CYS A 101 -18.78 -41.25 26.62
C CYS A 101 -17.65 -40.97 27.63
N LEU A 102 -16.42 -41.38 27.29
CA LEU A 102 -15.24 -40.99 28.03
C LEU A 102 -15.18 -39.45 28.10
N PRO A 103 -14.72 -38.86 29.23
CA PRO A 103 -14.56 -37.42 29.35
C PRO A 103 -13.75 -36.90 28.16
N LEU A 104 -14.12 -35.73 27.65
CA LEU A 104 -13.53 -35.13 26.46
C LEU A 104 -12.02 -35.37 26.45
N SER A 105 -11.53 -36.16 25.49
CA SER A 105 -10.10 -36.37 25.30
C SER A 105 -9.42 -35.00 25.20
N ALA A 106 -8.15 -34.90 25.58
CA ALA A 106 -7.36 -33.68 25.38
C ALA A 106 -7.47 -33.14 23.93
N GLU A 107 -7.63 -34.05 22.97
CA GLU A 107 -7.85 -33.75 21.55
C GLU A 107 -9.21 -33.04 21.29
N GLN A 108 -10.24 -33.42 22.03
CA GLN A 108 -11.57 -32.82 21.92
C GLN A 108 -11.65 -31.45 22.60
N ALA A 109 -10.93 -31.26 23.71
CA ALA A 109 -10.78 -29.94 24.33
C ALA A 109 -9.99 -28.98 23.43
N ALA A 110 -8.91 -29.46 22.79
CA ALA A 110 -8.12 -28.69 21.83
C ALA A 110 -8.96 -28.24 20.61
N ALA A 111 -9.82 -29.12 20.09
CA ALA A 111 -10.76 -28.78 19.03
C ALA A 111 -11.74 -27.66 19.42
N GLN A 112 -12.23 -27.66 20.66
CA GLN A 112 -13.11 -26.60 21.17
C GLN A 112 -12.36 -25.27 21.28
N GLN A 113 -11.12 -25.27 21.76
CA GLN A 113 -10.27 -24.06 21.86
C GLN A 113 -9.99 -23.42 20.50
N LEU A 114 -9.77 -24.23 19.45
CA LEU A 114 -9.65 -23.75 18.07
C LEU A 114 -10.89 -23.01 17.57
N THR A 115 -12.05 -23.24 18.18
CA THR A 115 -13.32 -22.58 17.85
C THR A 115 -13.44 -21.21 18.50
N CYS A 116 -12.87 -21.02 19.71
CA CYS A 116 -12.95 -19.76 20.46
C CYS A 116 -11.89 -18.73 20.04
N GLN A 117 -10.63 -19.14 19.83
CA GLN A 117 -9.52 -18.20 19.60
C GLN A 117 -9.60 -17.42 18.27
N THR A 118 -10.24 -17.99 17.24
CA THR A 118 -10.25 -17.36 15.90
C THR A 118 -11.28 -16.23 15.75
N VAL A 119 -12.19 -16.06 16.71
CA VAL A 119 -13.17 -14.95 16.67
C VAL A 119 -12.50 -13.64 17.10
N GLU A 120 -11.68 -13.67 18.15
CA GLU A 120 -11.08 -12.47 18.75
C GLU A 120 -9.87 -11.94 17.96
N GLU A 121 -9.05 -12.82 17.37
CA GLU A 121 -7.81 -12.39 16.68
C GLU A 121 -8.07 -11.80 15.28
N MET A 122 -9.23 -12.09 14.67
CA MET A 122 -9.56 -11.67 13.31
C MET A 122 -10.28 -10.32 13.22
N GLU A 123 -10.87 -9.84 14.32
CA GLU A 123 -11.59 -8.57 14.37
C GLU A 123 -10.62 -7.37 14.42
N LEU A 124 -9.44 -7.57 15.01
CA LEU A 124 -8.40 -6.54 15.16
C LEU A 124 -7.62 -6.21 13.88
N LEU A 125 -7.61 -7.08 12.87
CA LEU A 125 -6.81 -6.88 11.64
C LEU A 125 -7.59 -6.21 10.49
N VAL A 126 -8.89 -5.97 10.67
CA VAL A 126 -9.78 -5.33 9.67
C VAL A 126 -9.79 -3.81 9.79
N GLU A 127 -9.16 -3.22 10.81
CA GLU A 127 -8.85 -1.80 10.78
C GLU A 127 -7.67 -1.55 9.84
N GLU A 128 -7.96 -1.19 8.58
CA GLU A 128 -6.96 -0.55 7.74
C GLU A 128 -6.49 0.75 8.41
N PRO A 129 -5.18 1.04 8.45
CA PRO A 129 -4.72 2.38 8.75
C PRO A 129 -5.23 3.30 7.63
N SER A 130 -6.26 4.06 7.96
CA SER A 130 -6.83 5.09 7.09
C SER A 130 -5.76 6.15 6.86
N TYR A 131 -4.97 5.99 5.80
CA TYR A 131 -4.09 7.07 5.36
C TYR A 131 -5.00 8.16 4.80
N SER A 132 -5.28 9.17 5.63
CA SER A 132 -6.03 10.36 5.25
C SER A 132 -5.29 11.08 4.12
N GLY A 133 -5.72 10.82 2.88
CA GLY A 133 -5.45 11.70 1.76
C GLY A 133 -6.23 12.99 1.99
N SER A 134 -5.54 14.03 2.47
CA SER A 134 -6.09 15.38 2.50
C SER A 134 -6.38 15.83 1.07
N THR A 135 -7.65 15.75 0.68
CA THR A 135 -8.21 16.55 -0.41
C THR A 135 -9.16 17.54 0.24
N GLY A 136 -8.70 18.78 0.39
CA GLY A 136 -9.54 19.92 0.79
C GLY A 136 -10.15 20.59 -0.44
N PRO A 137 -11.46 20.90 -0.45
CA PRO A 137 -12.20 21.34 -1.63
C PRO A 137 -12.21 22.88 -1.79
N GLY A 138 -12.39 23.33 -3.03
CA GLY A 138 -12.58 24.75 -3.37
C GLY A 138 -13.14 24.93 -4.78
N SER A 139 -14.39 24.49 -4.98
CA SER A 139 -15.33 24.99 -6.01
C SER A 139 -15.60 26.49 -5.72
N ALA A 140 -15.92 27.40 -6.63
CA ALA A 140 -16.48 27.33 -7.98
C ALA A 140 -16.34 28.71 -8.68
N GLU A 141 -16.56 28.68 -10.01
CA GLU A 141 -17.21 29.72 -10.84
C GLU A 141 -16.46 30.98 -11.31
N GLY A 142 -16.51 31.16 -12.63
CA GLY A 142 -16.10 32.37 -13.34
C GLY A 142 -15.87 32.15 -14.84
N LYS A 143 -16.89 31.71 -15.59
CA LYS A 143 -16.94 31.83 -17.06
C LYS A 143 -18.08 32.78 -17.45
N CYS A 144 -17.74 34.00 -17.85
CA CYS A 144 -18.22 34.73 -19.03
C CYS A 144 -17.31 35.96 -19.20
#